data_AF-A0A2M7MCA9-F1
#
_entry.id   AF-A0A2M7MCA9-F1
#
_cell.length_a   1.000
_cell.length_b   1.000
_cell.length_c   1.000
_cell.angle_alpha   90.00
_cell.angle_beta   90.00
_cell.angle_gamma   90.00
#
_symmetry.space_group_name_H-M   'P 1'
#
loop_
_entity.id
_entity.type
_entity.pdbx_description
1 polymer ?
#
loop_
_entity_poly.entity_id
_entity_poly.type
_entity_poly.pdbx_seq_one_letter_code
_entity_poly.pdbx_strand_id
1 'polypeptide(L)'
;MYSIESAIPIGRGLGSSAAYCAVISAGLLELFTGDEWSKEEINICAYQMEKYFHKNSSGVDTSTSIMGGLIYYRKEFEFLKTISSLPVKLPKHFID
;
A
#
# COMPACT_ATOMS: atom_id res chain seq x y z
N MET A 1 -1.02 12.42 21.11
CA MET A 1 0.18 11.60 20.83
C MET A 1 -0.24 10.55 19.83
N TYR A 2 0.41 10.44 18.67
CA TYR A 2 0.09 9.43 17.67
C TYR A 2 1.00 8.22 17.88
N SER A 3 0.44 7.01 17.83
CA SER A 3 1.17 5.75 17.96
C SER A 3 0.83 4.84 16.77
N ILE A 4 1.81 4.08 16.32
CA ILE A 4 1.65 3.11 15.23
C ILE A 4 1.92 1.73 15.80
N GLU A 5 0.94 0.86 15.66
CA GLU A 5 1.03 -0.54 16.05
C GLU A 5 0.98 -1.39 14.78
N SER A 6 1.86 -2.38 14.68
CA SER A 6 1.89 -3.30 13.55
C SER A 6 2.08 -4.72 14.06
N ALA A 7 1.19 -5.61 13.62
CA ALA A 7 1.33 -7.05 13.80
C ALA A 7 2.20 -7.71 12.72
N ILE A 8 2.58 -6.97 11.67
CA ILE A 8 3.38 -7.51 10.55
C ILE A 8 4.85 -7.54 10.97
N PRO A 9 5.52 -8.71 10.99
CA PRO A 9 6.90 -8.80 11.41
C PRO A 9 7.84 -8.08 10.43
N ILE A 10 8.75 -7.29 10.98
CA ILE A 10 9.71 -6.49 10.23
C ILE A 10 10.76 -7.39 9.57
N GLY A 11 11.13 -7.08 8.32
CA GLY A 11 12.26 -7.72 7.63
C GLY A 11 12.00 -9.13 7.10
N ARG A 12 10.74 -9.58 7.05
CA ARG A 12 10.34 -10.91 6.54
C ARG A 12 9.84 -10.90 5.09
N GLY A 13 9.86 -9.76 4.40
CA GLY A 13 9.33 -9.63 3.04
C GLY A 13 7.79 -9.67 2.97
N LEU A 14 7.10 -9.44 4.09
CA LEU A 14 5.62 -9.43 4.17
C LEU A 14 5.00 -8.05 3.92
N GLY A 15 5.75 -7.10 3.35
CA GLY A 15 5.22 -5.76 3.05
C GLY A 15 5.01 -4.85 4.27
N SER A 16 5.67 -5.11 5.42
CA SER A 16 5.54 -4.25 6.62
C SER A 16 5.88 -2.77 6.37
N SER A 17 6.89 -2.50 5.54
CA SER A 17 7.29 -1.14 5.14
C SER A 17 6.22 -0.48 4.29
N ALA A 18 5.62 -1.23 3.37
CA ALA A 18 4.56 -0.76 2.48
C ALA A 18 3.29 -0.43 3.26
N ALA A 19 2.88 -1.31 4.18
CA ALA A 19 1.73 -1.10 5.05
C ALA A 19 1.93 0.14 5.93
N TYR A 20 3.13 0.33 6.47
CA TYR A 20 3.50 1.54 7.20
C TYR A 20 3.36 2.80 6.33
N CYS A 21 3.95 2.80 5.12
CA CYS A 21 3.85 3.93 4.20
C CYS A 21 2.40 4.25 3.80
N ALA A 22 1.56 3.22 3.62
CA ALA A 22 0.15 3.37 3.30
C ALA A 22 -0.63 4.06 4.43
N VAL A 23 -0.52 3.58 5.68
CA VAL A 23 -1.23 4.15 6.84
C VAL A 23 -0.76 5.57 7.12
N ILE A 24 0.54 5.82 7.06
CA ILE A 24 1.08 7.17 7.25
C ILE A 24 0.58 8.13 6.15
N SER A 25 0.58 7.71 4.89
CA SER A 25 0.12 8.57 3.80
C SER A 25 -1.36 8.91 3.94
N ALA A 26 -2.20 7.90 4.21
CA ALA A 26 -3.62 8.12 4.43
C ALA A 26 -3.88 9.05 5.63
N GLY A 27 -3.26 8.77 6.78
CA GLY A 27 -3.47 9.54 8.00
C GLY A 27 -2.94 10.98 7.91
N LEU A 28 -1.81 11.22 7.22
CA LEU A 28 -1.31 12.58 7.01
C LEU A 28 -2.20 13.36 6.04
N LEU A 29 -2.65 12.72 4.95
CA LEU A 29 -3.57 13.36 4.00
C LEU A 29 -4.87 13.77 4.70
N GLU A 30 -5.48 12.86 5.46
CA GLU A 30 -6.69 13.13 6.24
C GLU A 30 -6.44 14.24 7.28
N LEU A 31 -5.34 14.17 8.03
CA LEU A 31 -5.03 15.15 9.09
C LEU A 31 -4.81 16.57 8.56
N PHE A 32 -4.13 16.71 7.42
CA PHE A 32 -3.74 18.03 6.91
C PHE A 32 -4.74 18.63 5.94
N THR A 33 -5.54 17.84 5.23
CA THR A 33 -6.51 18.37 4.26
C THR A 33 -7.94 18.25 4.74
N GLY A 34 -8.25 17.29 5.61
CA GLY A 34 -9.60 17.04 6.11
C GLY A 34 -10.56 16.45 5.07
N ASP A 35 -10.04 16.02 3.91
CA ASP A 35 -10.81 15.48 2.80
C ASP A 35 -10.65 13.95 2.70
N GLU A 36 -11.64 13.28 2.11
CA GLU A 36 -11.51 11.88 1.69
C GLU A 36 -10.70 11.78 0.40
N TRP A 37 -9.61 11.00 0.44
CA TRP A 37 -8.74 10.77 -0.70
C TRP A 37 -9.03 9.44 -1.37
N SER A 38 -8.89 9.37 -2.68
CA SER A 38 -9.00 8.11 -3.41
C SER A 38 -7.83 7.17 -3.07
N LYS A 39 -8.07 5.87 -3.22
CA LYS A 39 -7.03 4.85 -3.01
C LYS A 39 -5.83 5.08 -3.94
N GLU A 40 -6.07 5.55 -5.16
CA GLU A 40 -5.04 5.89 -6.13
C GLU A 40 -4.13 7.02 -5.63
N GLU A 41 -4.70 8.10 -5.09
CA GLU A 41 -3.94 9.25 -4.58
C GLU A 41 -3.10 8.87 -3.35
N ILE A 42 -3.71 8.14 -2.41
CA ILE A 42 -2.99 7.60 -1.24
C ILE A 42 -1.83 6.70 -1.70
N ASN A 43 -2.05 5.89 -2.74
CA ASN A 43 -1.02 5.00 -3.29
C ASN A 43 0.13 5.76 -3.95
N ILE A 44 -0.14 6.89 -4.62
CA ILE A 44 0.90 7.74 -5.16
C ILE A 44 1.79 8.28 -4.03
N CYS A 45 1.20 8.79 -2.95
CA CYS A 45 1.93 9.29 -1.78
C CYS A 45 2.74 8.17 -1.09
N ALA A 46 2.09 7.03 -0.83
CA ALA A 46 2.73 5.89 -0.17
C ALA A 46 3.89 5.33 -1.00
N TYR A 47 3.75 5.28 -2.33
CA TYR A 47 4.81 4.86 -3.23
C TYR A 47 6.03 5.77 -3.18
N GLN A 48 5.83 7.09 -3.14
CA GLN A 48 6.94 8.04 -3.01
C GLN A 48 7.66 7.89 -1.67
N MET A 49 6.89 7.71 -0.59
CA MET A 49 7.45 7.44 0.74
C MET A 49 8.25 6.13 0.77
N GLU A 50 7.71 5.06 0.20
CA GLU A 50 8.40 3.77 0.15
C GLU A 50 9.68 3.81 -0.69
N LYS A 51 9.66 4.54 -1.81
CA LYS A 51 10.85 4.79 -2.64
C LYS A 51 11.97 5.50 -1.89
N TYR A 52 11.62 6.38 -0.95
CA TYR A 52 12.60 7.07 -0.13
C TYR A 52 13.35 6.09 0.78
N PHE A 53 12.64 5.14 1.40
CA PHE A 53 13.26 4.08 2.21
C PHE A 53 13.98 3.03 1.37
N HIS A 54 13.39 2.65 0.23
CA HIS A 54 13.87 1.60 -0.65
C HIS A 54 13.96 2.12 -2.09
N LYS A 55 15.18 2.50 -2.52
CA LYS A 55 15.45 3.11 -3.83
C LYS A 55 14.91 2.33 -5.04
N ASN A 56 14.73 1.01 -4.90
CA ASN A 56 14.21 0.13 -5.95
C ASN A 56 12.79 -0.39 -5.68
N SER A 57 11.96 0.33 -4.91
CA SER A 57 10.55 -0.07 -4.75
C SER A 57 9.85 -0.11 -6.12
N SER A 58 9.20 -1.23 -6.40
CA SER A 58 8.39 -1.41 -7.61
C SER A 58 7.02 -0.74 -7.46
N GLY A 59 6.55 -0.54 -6.21
CA GLY A 59 5.23 -0.05 -5.85
C GLY A 59 4.15 -1.13 -5.78
N VAL A 60 4.50 -2.42 -5.94
CA VAL A 60 3.54 -3.53 -5.83
C VAL A 60 3.05 -3.70 -4.39
N ASP A 61 3.95 -3.59 -3.41
CA ASP A 61 3.64 -3.83 -2.00
C ASP A 61 2.72 -2.73 -1.44
N THR A 62 3.00 -1.47 -1.78
CA THR A 62 2.17 -0.31 -1.44
C THR A 62 0.80 -0.38 -2.09
N SER A 63 0.75 -0.72 -3.38
CA SER A 63 -0.52 -0.89 -4.10
C SER A 63 -1.37 -2.02 -3.50
N THR A 64 -0.76 -3.13 -3.12
CA THR A 64 -1.45 -4.26 -2.49
C THR A 64 -1.99 -3.87 -1.12
N SER A 65 -1.19 -3.14 -0.33
CA SER A 65 -1.56 -2.70 1.02
C SER A 65 -2.77 -1.75 1.03
N ILE A 66 -2.90 -0.90 0.00
CA ILE A 66 -3.98 0.09 -0.08
C ILE A 66 -5.24 -0.47 -0.74
N MET A 67 -5.08 -1.24 -1.81
CA MET A 67 -6.22 -1.79 -2.53
C MET A 67 -6.89 -2.90 -1.72
N GLY A 68 -6.08 -3.75 -1.08
CA GLY A 68 -6.52 -4.95 -0.39
C GLY A 68 -6.89 -6.09 -1.35
N GLY A 69 -6.97 -7.31 -0.81
CA GLY A 69 -7.34 -8.50 -1.58
C GLY A 69 -6.27 -8.94 -2.59
N LEU A 70 -6.69 -9.61 -3.67
CA LEU A 70 -5.81 -9.98 -4.77
C LEU A 70 -5.81 -8.88 -5.83
N ILE A 71 -4.61 -8.43 -6.21
CA ILE A 71 -4.42 -7.45 -7.28
C ILE A 71 -3.64 -8.04 -8.44
N TYR A 72 -3.99 -7.60 -9.65
CA TYR A 72 -3.14 -7.73 -10.82
C TYR A 72 -2.29 -6.46 -10.93
N TYR A 73 -0.98 -6.65 -10.88
CA TYR A 73 0.00 -5.57 -10.99
C TYR A 73 0.88 -5.78 -12.22
N ARG A 74 0.90 -4.80 -13.12
CA ARG A 74 1.79 -4.79 -14.29
C ARG A 74 2.49 -3.46 -14.40
N LYS A 75 3.82 -3.49 -14.36
CA LYS A 75 4.67 -2.32 -14.61
C LYS A 75 5.21 -2.41 -16.04
N GLU A 76 4.70 -1.57 -16.93
CA GLU A 76 5.26 -1.41 -18.27
C GLU A 76 6.35 -0.34 -18.28
N PHE A 77 6.10 0.79 -17.60
CA PHE A 77 7.07 1.86 -17.36
C PHE A 77 6.98 2.36 -15.92
N GLU A 78 7.93 3.21 -15.53
CA GLU A 78 7.92 3.83 -14.19
C GLU A 78 6.66 4.65 -13.93
N PHE A 79 6.16 5.33 -14.97
CA PHE A 79 4.93 6.13 -14.96
C PHE A 79 3.70 5.35 -15.44
N LEU A 80 3.89 4.17 -16.06
CA LEU A 80 2.81 3.36 -16.61
C LEU A 80 2.70 2.05 -15.85
N LYS A 81 1.83 2.07 -14.84
CA LYS A 81 1.51 0.95 -13.97
C LYS A 81 0.03 0.64 -14.10
N THR A 82 -0.30 -0.59 -14.45
CA THR A 82 -1.67 -1.09 -14.43
C THR A 82 -1.88 -1.82 -13.11
N ILE A 83 -2.87 -1.36 -12.35
CA ILE A 83 -3.28 -1.96 -11.09
C ILE A 83 -4.77 -2.24 -11.23
N SER A 84 -5.18 -3.50 -11.08
CA SER A 84 -6.60 -3.86 -11.06
C SER A 84 -6.88 -4.88 -9.98
N SER A 85 -8.00 -4.71 -9.28
CA SER A 85 -8.46 -5.68 -8.29
C SER A 85 -9.04 -6.89 -9.00
N LEU A 86 -8.61 -8.09 -8.61
CA LEU A 86 -9.17 -9.33 -9.13
C LEU A 86 -10.43 -9.70 -8.34
N PRO A 87 -11.54 -10.05 -8.99
CA PRO A 87 -12.80 -10.40 -8.33
C PRO A 87 -12.76 -11.83 -7.76
N VAL A 88 -11.71 -12.15 -7.00
CA VAL A 88 -11.51 -13.46 -6.39
C VAL A 88 -11.91 -13.39 -4.93
N LYS A 89 -12.84 -14.25 -4.52
CA LYS A 89 -13.11 -14.48 -3.11
C LYS A 89 -12.07 -15.46 -2.58
N LEU A 90 -11.31 -15.06 -1.57
CA LEU A 90 -10.37 -15.94 -0.90
C LEU A 90 -11.12 -17.16 -0.33
N PRO A 91 -10.56 -18.38 -0.45
CA PRO A 91 -11.15 -19.56 0.18
C PRO A 91 -11.21 -19.36 1.69
N LYS A 92 -12.30 -19.81 2.33
CA LYS A 92 -12.55 -19.61 3.77
C LYS A 92 -11.38 -20.08 4.67
N HIS A 93 -10.71 -21.16 4.28
CA HIS A 93 -9.56 -21.73 5.00
C HIS A 93 -8.30 -20.84 5.08
N PHE A 94 -8.24 -19.73 4.34
CA PHE A 94 -7.11 -18.78 4.44
C PHE A 94 -7.37 -17.62 5.41
N ILE A 95 -8.56 -17.51 5.98
CA ILE A 95 -8.99 -16.39 6.82
C ILE A 95 -9.01 -16.78 8.32
N ASP A 96 -8.76 -18.06 8.62
CA ASP A 96 -8.68 -18.61 9.99
C ASP A 96 -7.28 -18.43 10.61
#